data_AF-A0A730Z6D6-F1
#
_entry.id   AF-A0A730Z6D6-F1
#
_cell.length_a   1.000
_cell.length_b   1.000
_cell.length_c   1.000
_cell.angle_alpha   90.00
_cell.angle_beta   90.00
_cell.angle_gamma   90.00
#
_symmetry.space_group_name_H-M   'P 1'
#
loop_
_entity.id
_entity.type
_entity.pdbx_description
1 polymer ?
#
loop_
_entity_poly.entity_id
_entity_poly.type
_entity_poly.pdbx_seq_one_letter_code
_entity_poly.pdbx_strand_id
1 'polypeptide(L)' 'MPFVHVMTWPTKDENQVIRLQEDITFAIHKNTGAPLDKISVVVSEIQPSRWADAGVPGTDKDFPVKSRRKNYEE' A
#
# COMPACT_ATOMS: atom_id res chain seq x y z
N MET A 1 -0.75 1.72 21.46
CA MET A 1 -0.15 0.65 20.64
C MET A 1 -0.63 0.85 19.22
N PRO A 2 0.10 1.61 18.38
CA PRO A 2 -0.27 1.83 16.98
C PRO A 2 -0.15 0.54 16.15
N PHE A 3 -1.13 0.32 15.29
CA PHE A 3 -1.12 -0.75 14.28
C PHE A 3 -1.33 -0.12 12.91
N VAL A 4 -0.49 -0.50 11.95
CA VAL A 4 -0.60 -0.08 10.55
C VAL A 4 -0.64 -1.32 9.67
N HIS A 5 -1.65 -1.38 8.82
CA HIS A 5 -1.75 -2.38 7.77
C HIS A 5 -1.62 -1.69 6.42
N VAL A 6 -0.60 -2.08 5.67
CA VAL A 6 -0.39 -1.66 4.30
C VAL A 6 -0.89 -2.77 3.39
N MET A 7 -1.80 -2.42 2.49
CA MET A 7 -2.17 -3.26 1.37
C MET A 7 -1.61 -2.66 0.08
N THR A 8 -0.87 -3.46 -0.67
CA THR A 8 -0.19 -3.02 -1.90
C THR A 8 -0.17 -4.15 -2.92
N TRP A 9 0.25 -3.86 -4.15
CA TRP A 9 0.63 -4.91 -5.11
C TRP A 9 1.98 -5.53 -4.75
N PRO A 10 2.26 -6.75 -5.24
CA PRO A 10 3.51 -7.43 -4.94
C PRO A 10 4.70 -6.64 -5.46
N THR A 11 5.74 -6.53 -4.64
CA THR A 11 7.05 -6.05 -5.10
C THR A 11 7.95 -7.21 -5.49
N LYS A 12 8.93 -6.93 -6.35
CA LYS A 12 9.98 -7.89 -6.71
C LYS A 12 11.19 -7.82 -5.77
N ASP A 13 11.35 -6.71 -5.03
CA ASP A 13 12.47 -6.48 -4.13
C ASP A 13 11.97 -6.48 -2.69
N GLU A 14 12.24 -7.56 -1.96
CA GLU A 14 11.89 -7.70 -0.54
C GLU A 14 12.46 -6.56 0.32
N ASN A 15 13.61 -5.99 -0.07
CA ASN A 15 14.20 -4.87 0.68
C ASN A 15 13.31 -3.61 0.62
N GLN A 16 12.44 -3.48 -0.37
CA GLN A 16 11.46 -2.39 -0.40
C GLN A 16 10.40 -2.57 0.70
N VAL A 17 9.97 -3.81 0.98
CA VAL A 17 9.01 -4.12 2.05
C VAL A 17 9.64 -3.81 3.42
N ILE A 18 10.89 -4.23 3.62
CA ILE A 18 11.63 -3.98 4.86
C ILE A 18 11.79 -2.48 5.11
N ARG A 19 12.29 -1.72 4.11
CA ARG A 19 12.43 -0.25 4.23
C ARG A 19 11.11 0.44 4.50
N LEU A 20 10.02 -0.01 3.87
CA LEU A 20 8.69 0.53 4.11
C LEU A 20 8.24 0.34 5.57
N GLN A 21 8.49 -0.84 6.15
CA GLN A 21 8.18 -1.12 7.55
C GLN A 21 9.00 -0.24 8.51
N GLU A 22 10.29 -0.06 8.22
CA GLU A 22 11.20 0.82 8.98
C GLU A 22 10.72 2.27 8.96
N ASP A 23 10.44 2.80 7.77
CA ASP A 23 10.02 4.20 7.57
C ASP A 23 8.66 4.49 8.21
N ILE A 24 7.69 3.56 8.10
CA ILE A 24 6.38 3.69 8.77
C ILE A 24 6.57 3.68 10.29
N THR A 25 7.38 2.77 10.82
CA THR A 25 7.63 2.68 12.26
C THR A 25 8.27 3.97 12.78
N PHE A 26 9.26 4.49 12.05
CA PHE A 26 9.90 5.77 12.37
C PHE A 26 8.90 6.92 12.38
N ALA A 27 8.06 7.04 11.34
CA ALA A 27 7.07 8.10 11.24
C ALA A 27 6.06 8.06 12.39
N ILE A 28 5.60 6.87 12.78
CA ILE A 28 4.68 6.70 13.91
C ILE A 28 5.35 7.13 15.21
N HIS A 29 6.54 6.61 15.50
CA HIS A 29 7.27 6.94 16.73
C HIS A 29 7.51 8.45 16.82
N LYS A 30 8.04 9.05 15.75
CA LYS A 30 8.37 10.47 15.67
C LYS A 30 7.16 11.38 15.96
N ASN A 31 5.98 11.05 15.45
CA ASN A 31 4.81 11.93 15.53
C ASN A 31 3.88 11.62 16.72
N THR A 32 3.99 10.44 17.33
CA THR A 32 3.08 10.03 18.41
C THR A 32 3.78 9.77 19.75
N GLY A 33 5.10 9.62 19.75
CA GLY A 33 5.87 9.20 20.94
C GLY A 33 5.65 7.75 21.34
N ALA A 34 4.93 6.95 20.54
CA ALA A 34 4.70 5.54 20.84
C ALA A 34 6.03 4.76 20.93
N PRO A 35 6.27 3.96 22.00
CA PRO A 35 7.46 3.12 22.10
C PRO A 35 7.57 2.14 20.92
N LEU A 36 8.79 1.88 20.44
CA LEU A 36 9.04 1.06 19.25
C LEU A 36 8.49 -0.38 19.41
N ASP A 37 8.58 -0.95 20.61
CA ASP A 37 8.05 -2.28 20.93
C ASP A 37 6.50 -2.35 20.97
N LYS A 38 5.82 -1.20 20.81
CA LYS A 38 4.36 -1.08 20.77
C LYS A 38 3.82 -0.66 19.40
N ILE A 39 4.67 -0.62 18.38
CA ILE A 39 4.27 -0.31 17.00
C ILE A 39 4.30 -1.61 16.20
N SER A 40 3.22 -1.90 15.49
CA SER A 40 3.13 -3.05 14.59
C SER A 40 2.79 -2.61 13.19
N VAL A 41 3.60 -3.04 12.21
CA VAL A 41 3.39 -2.76 10.79
C VAL A 41 3.27 -4.09 10.06
N VAL A 42 2.18 -4.28 9.33
CA VAL A 42 1.93 -5.46 8.50
C VAL A 42 1.80 -5.01 7.07
N VAL A 43 2.47 -5.70 6.15
CA VAL A 43 2.33 -5.51 4.71
C VAL A 43 1.66 -6.73 4.13
N SER A 44 0.59 -6.53 3.37
CA SER A 44 -0.12 -7.58 2.63
C SER A 44 -0.13 -7.24 1.15
N GLU A 45 0.34 -8.19 0.36
CA GLU A 45 0.41 -8.05 -1.09
C GLU A 45 -0.81 -8.69 -1.76
N ILE A 46 -1.45 -7.95 -2.67
CA ILE A 46 -2.61 -8.41 -3.43
C ILE A 46 -2.29 -8.38 -4.91
N GLN A 47 -2.53 -9.51 -5.58
CA GLN A 47 -2.35 -9.62 -7.03
C GLN A 47 -3.14 -8.54 -7.77
N PRO A 48 -2.57 -7.89 -8.81
CA PRO A 48 -3.27 -6.83 -9.56
C PRO A 48 -4.62 -7.26 -10.14
N SER A 49 -4.83 -8.56 -10.40
CA SER A 49 -6.10 -9.13 -10.88
C SER A 49 -7.23 -9.19 -9.82
N ARG A 50 -6.90 -8.86 -8.57
CA ARG A 50 -7.80 -8.78 -7.41
C ARG A 50 -7.89 -7.36 -6.85
N TRP A 51 -7.31 -6.39 -7.54
CA TRP A 51 -7.37 -4.96 -7.23
C TRP A 51 -8.02 -4.23 -8.39
N ALA A 52 -8.91 -3.27 -8.10
CA ALA A 52 -9.52 -2.44 -9.14
C ALA A 52 -9.74 -1.00 -8.67
N ASP A 53 -9.46 -0.07 -9.57
CA ASP A 53 -9.67 1.36 -9.37
C ASP A 53 -10.58 1.86 -10.52
N ALA A 54 -11.59 2.67 -10.20
CA ALA A 54 -12.64 3.08 -11.14
C ALA A 54 -13.29 1.91 -11.92
N GLY A 55 -13.35 0.72 -11.32
CA GLY A 55 -13.86 -0.51 -11.93
C GLY A 55 -12.91 -1.19 -12.91
N VAL A 56 -11.67 -0.72 -13.03
CA VAL A 56 -10.65 -1.25 -13.95
C VAL A 56 -9.67 -2.11 -13.15
N PRO A 57 -9.50 -3.41 -13.49
CA PRO A 57 -8.58 -4.27 -12.77
C PRO A 57 -7.13 -3.85 -13.02
N GLY A 58 -6.25 -4.04 -12.03
CA GLY A 58 -4.82 -3.73 -12.12
C GLY A 58 -4.08 -4.42 -13.28
N THR A 59 -4.66 -5.49 -13.83
CA THR A 59 -4.15 -6.21 -14.99
C THR A 59 -4.60 -5.63 -16.35
N ASP A 60 -5.48 -4.63 -16.38
CA ASP A 60 -5.86 -3.96 -17.64
C ASP A 60 -4.64 -3.23 -18.22
N LYS A 61 -4.37 -3.43 -19.52
CA LYS A 61 -3.24 -2.79 -20.22
C LYS A 61 -3.30 -1.26 -20.18
N ASP A 62 -4.50 -0.70 -20.11
CA ASP A 62 -4.75 0.74 -20.09
C ASP A 62 -5.04 1.21 -18.64
N PHE A 63 -4.75 0.38 -17.62
CA PHE A 63 -4.99 0.70 -16.21
C PHE A 63 -4.47 2.09 -15.83
N PRO A 64 -3.23 2.53 -16.16
CA PRO A 64 -2.74 3.85 -15.75
C PRO A 64 -3.59 5.04 -16.21
N VAL A 65 -4.39 4.87 -17.26
CA VAL A 65 -5.29 5.88 -17.81
C VAL A 65 -6.72 5.64 -17.32
N LYS A 66 -7.28 4.46 -17.58
CA LYS A 66 -8.69 4.17 -17.28
C LYS A 66 -9.00 4.13 -15.79
N SER A 67 -8.05 3.76 -14.94
CA SER A 67 -8.26 3.76 -13.48
C SER A 67 -8.46 5.15 -12.88
N ARG A 68 -8.13 6.21 -13.65
CA ARG A 68 -8.18 7.61 -13.22
C ARG A 68 -9.38 8.38 -13.78
N ARG A 69 -10.25 7.72 -14.56
CA ARG A 69 -11.48 8.33 -15.08
C ARG A 69 -12.38 8.79 -13.93
N LYS A 70 -13.10 9.88 -14.15
CA LYS A 70 -13.99 10.48 -13.14
C LYS A 70 -15.46 10.13 -13.36
N ASN A 71 -15.81 9.68 -14.55
CA ASN A 71 -17.17 9.27 -14.93
C ASN A 71 -17.12 8.11 -15.96
N TYR A 72 -18.27 7.66 -16.44
CA TYR A 72 -18.37 6.51 -17.34
C TYR A 72 -18.30 6.88 -18.83
N GLU A 73 -18.47 8.16 -19.12
CA GLU A 73 -18.54 8.74 -20.45
C GLU A 73 -17.17 9.22 -20.97
N GLU A 74 -16.18 9.35 -20.07
CA GLU A 74 -14.74 9.56 -20.35
C GLU A 74 -14.02 8.36 -20.98
#